data_AF-A0A1I8CDF9-F1
#
_entry.id   AF-A0A1I8CDF9-F1
#
_cell.length_a   1.000
_cell.length_b   1.000
_cell.length_c   1.000
_cell.angle_alpha   90.00
_cell.angle_beta   90.00
_cell.angle_gamma   90.00
#
_symmetry.space_group_name_H-M   'P 1'
#
loop_
_entity.id
_entity.type
_entity.pdbx_description
1 polymer ?
#
loop_
_entity_poly.entity_id
_entity_poly.type
_entity_poly.pdbx_seq_one_letter_code
_entity_poly.pdbx_strand_id
1 'polypeptide(L)'
;MKKQNTLPIDINTNKLGDWLISRMHCERTWFEIAQTIRVKVLEALNELPDHPQLNELKKGTPFTYYHCLDVFEILKETEKDSKNILGFYSSPIYKKFSAIISLYQKKNIYLGETSQAFSRLCLNEVPYLKKIANENEKEIEFHGKKVSDYSKLAVDKKKEYEKELLKMKLEGKDLKNELLTLTHQLPAFFDEVIEEMVKFREIIKYFEDFSNFALGMEENCLLLPVSGLLLRKGKDVTVYEWKHGVEPIKIEKPTFNMVNDEPSHQSDEIDFGNDDIDFGDEDEIDFGDDINIEVVGDEVGIKEDGVARDDEALSLLEFPETNSLLISELKTLLFFLKMRLADENFESPADLLIGGLGDEPLLKKMTISDLKMYKEKVGTLMVKMTDEQKANLFKIKSSPHYVNVLVEGLEEKRGLEGKMLRLKELMEKKIESGIEKASLSKLELESMQTEIKYLKTHLEGTISKLYENRQINIMGAVNTALA
;
A
#
# COMPACT_ATOMS: atom_id res chain seq x y z
N MET A 1 -32.76 10.09 74.95
CA MET A 1 -32.16 9.21 73.91
C MET A 1 -31.84 10.08 72.69
N LYS A 2 -30.57 10.42 72.48
CA LYS A 2 -30.15 11.26 71.36
C LYS A 2 -30.28 10.45 70.06
N LYS A 3 -31.03 10.96 69.08
CA LYS A 3 -30.96 10.49 67.68
C LYS A 3 -29.51 10.70 67.22
N GLN A 4 -28.69 9.66 67.26
CA GLN A 4 -27.37 9.66 66.63
C GLN A 4 -27.57 9.81 65.12
N ASN A 5 -26.75 10.65 64.49
CA ASN A 5 -26.79 10.96 63.06
C ASN A 5 -26.82 9.68 62.21
N THR A 6 -27.97 9.40 61.61
CA THR A 6 -28.20 8.28 60.68
C THR A 6 -27.67 8.53 59.27
N LEU A 7 -27.08 9.71 59.01
CA LEU A 7 -26.53 10.05 57.69
C LEU A 7 -25.32 9.16 57.37
N PRO A 8 -25.09 8.72 56.13
CA PRO A 8 -23.87 7.99 55.78
C PRO A 8 -22.60 8.86 55.95
N ILE A 9 -21.43 8.22 56.05
CA ILE A 9 -20.13 8.89 55.95
C ILE A 9 -19.57 8.60 54.56
N ASP A 10 -19.44 9.65 53.75
CA ASP A 10 -18.85 9.54 52.43
C ASP A 10 -17.38 9.95 52.49
N ILE A 11 -16.51 9.09 51.94
CA ILE A 11 -15.05 9.30 51.93
C ILE A 11 -14.57 9.23 50.48
N ASN A 12 -13.88 10.26 50.03
CA ASN A 12 -13.29 10.26 48.70
C ASN A 12 -12.07 9.34 48.65
N THR A 13 -11.98 8.50 47.62
CA THR A 13 -10.87 7.55 47.37
C THR A 13 -9.49 8.23 47.45
N ASN A 14 -9.37 9.47 46.99
CA ASN A 14 -8.10 10.22 46.92
C ASN A 14 -7.66 10.74 48.29
N LYS A 15 -8.58 10.77 49.24
CA LYS A 15 -8.36 11.28 50.60
C LYS A 15 -8.44 10.19 51.65
N LEU A 16 -8.64 8.92 51.27
CA LEU A 16 -8.88 7.82 52.19
C LEU A 16 -7.73 7.65 53.21
N GLY A 17 -6.48 7.59 52.74
CA GLY A 17 -5.31 7.48 53.62
C GLY A 17 -5.17 8.65 54.59
N ASP A 18 -5.22 9.89 54.08
CA ASP A 18 -5.17 11.12 54.90
C ASP A 18 -6.32 11.18 55.91
N TRP A 19 -7.51 10.74 55.50
CA TRP A 19 -8.71 10.72 56.33
C TRP A 19 -8.55 9.74 57.50
N LEU A 20 -7.96 8.57 57.26
CA LEU A 20 -7.67 7.56 58.29
C LEU A 20 -6.64 8.08 59.30
N ILE A 21 -5.56 8.72 58.82
CA ILE A 21 -4.50 9.25 59.69
C ILE A 21 -5.00 10.46 60.50
N SER A 22 -5.68 11.42 59.86
CA SER A 22 -6.17 12.65 60.53
C SER A 22 -7.17 12.37 61.65
N ARG A 23 -7.85 11.23 61.60
CA ARG A 23 -8.80 10.77 62.64
C ARG A 23 -8.19 9.77 63.61
N MET A 24 -6.88 9.55 63.54
CA MET A 24 -6.14 8.62 64.41
C MET A 24 -6.60 7.16 64.30
N HIS A 25 -7.18 6.77 63.15
CA HIS A 25 -7.55 5.39 62.88
C HIS A 25 -6.37 4.53 62.43
N CYS A 26 -5.31 5.15 61.93
CA CYS A 26 -4.06 4.51 61.53
C CYS A 26 -2.88 5.33 62.07
N GLU A 27 -1.82 4.65 62.51
CA GLU A 27 -0.56 5.28 62.93
C GLU A 27 0.09 6.05 61.78
N ARG A 28 0.82 7.13 62.07
CA ARG A 28 1.49 7.93 61.02
C ARG A 28 2.65 7.19 60.37
N THR A 29 3.39 6.40 61.13
CA THR A 29 4.54 5.60 60.69
C THR A 29 4.13 4.24 60.10
N TRP A 30 2.88 4.10 59.67
CA TRP A 30 2.35 2.83 59.18
C TRP A 30 3.16 2.27 58.00
N PHE A 31 3.72 3.13 57.14
CA PHE A 31 4.42 2.70 55.93
C PHE A 31 5.66 1.85 56.24
N GLU A 32 6.53 2.31 57.15
CA GLU A 32 7.75 1.60 57.55
C GLU A 32 7.42 0.26 58.24
N ILE A 33 6.37 0.28 59.07
CA ILE A 33 5.88 -0.92 59.77
C ILE A 33 5.31 -1.91 58.75
N ALA A 34 4.52 -1.44 57.79
CA ALA A 34 3.93 -2.26 56.74
C ALA A 34 5.00 -2.93 55.88
N GLN A 35 6.10 -2.23 55.51
CA GLN A 35 7.20 -2.86 54.78
C GLN A 35 7.81 -4.04 55.55
N THR A 36 8.00 -3.87 56.87
CA THR A 36 8.53 -4.94 57.72
C THR A 36 7.58 -6.14 57.79
N ILE A 37 6.26 -5.89 57.85
CA ILE A 37 5.27 -6.96 57.85
C ILE A 37 5.21 -7.65 56.49
N ARG A 38 5.31 -6.91 55.38
CA ARG A 38 5.28 -7.44 54.02
C ARG A 38 6.39 -8.44 53.74
N VAL A 39 7.60 -8.22 54.27
CA VAL A 39 8.69 -9.22 54.18
C VAL A 39 8.25 -10.55 54.83
N LYS A 40 7.63 -10.49 56.00
CA LYS A 40 7.13 -11.69 56.69
C LYS A 40 5.97 -12.35 55.95
N VAL A 41 5.11 -11.56 55.30
CA VAL A 41 4.04 -12.08 54.43
C VAL A 41 4.64 -12.86 53.27
N LEU A 42 5.62 -12.28 52.56
CA LEU A 42 6.28 -12.95 51.42
C LEU A 42 6.96 -14.26 51.83
N GLU A 43 7.65 -14.28 52.97
CA GLU A 43 8.21 -15.51 53.55
C GLU A 43 7.12 -16.55 53.83
N ALA A 44 6.03 -16.14 54.47
CA ALA A 44 4.92 -17.04 54.80
C ALA A 44 4.17 -17.55 53.56
N LEU A 45 4.04 -16.74 52.50
CA LEU A 45 3.38 -17.15 51.25
C LEU A 45 4.10 -18.31 50.55
N ASN A 46 5.43 -18.38 50.66
CA ASN A 46 6.24 -19.47 50.11
C ASN A 46 6.07 -20.80 50.85
N GLU A 47 5.61 -20.75 52.11
CA GLU A 47 5.42 -21.93 52.96
C GLU A 47 3.97 -22.43 52.98
N LEU A 48 3.07 -21.76 52.26
CA LEU A 48 1.67 -22.16 52.17
C LEU A 48 1.52 -23.51 51.45
N PRO A 49 0.66 -24.42 51.95
CA PRO A 49 0.42 -25.71 51.32
C PRO A 49 -0.21 -25.55 49.94
N ASP A 50 -0.06 -26.58 49.11
CA ASP A 50 -0.70 -26.63 47.79
C ASP A 50 -2.22 -26.79 47.95
N HIS A 51 -2.96 -25.74 47.63
CA HIS A 51 -4.41 -25.70 47.72
C HIS A 51 -4.94 -24.73 46.65
N PRO A 52 -5.96 -25.12 45.84
CA PRO A 52 -6.44 -24.31 44.73
C PRO A 52 -6.79 -22.86 45.10
N GLN A 53 -7.55 -22.65 46.18
CA GLN A 53 -7.94 -21.32 46.65
C GLN A 53 -6.75 -20.51 47.18
N LEU A 54 -5.76 -21.15 47.80
CA LEU A 54 -4.55 -20.45 48.27
C LEU A 54 -3.67 -20.04 47.08
N ASN A 55 -3.60 -20.89 46.06
CA ASN A 55 -2.84 -20.60 44.85
C ASN A 55 -3.47 -19.48 44.02
N GLU A 56 -4.80 -19.36 44.02
CA GLU A 56 -5.51 -18.24 43.41
C GLU A 56 -5.25 -16.94 44.16
N LEU A 57 -5.39 -16.94 45.49
CA LEU A 57 -5.09 -15.77 46.34
C LEU A 57 -3.63 -15.30 46.20
N LYS A 58 -2.67 -16.22 46.06
CA LYS A 58 -1.25 -15.88 45.83
C LYS A 58 -1.01 -15.12 44.51
N LYS A 59 -1.83 -15.35 43.49
CA LYS A 59 -1.72 -14.68 42.19
C LYS A 59 -2.31 -13.27 42.20
N GLY A 60 -3.25 -13.01 43.12
CA GLY A 60 -3.88 -11.69 43.28
C GLY A 60 -2.87 -10.64 43.72
N THR A 61 -2.80 -9.53 42.96
CA THR A 61 -2.03 -8.35 43.35
C THR A 61 -2.94 -7.13 43.35
N PRO A 62 -2.89 -6.27 44.39
CA PRO A 62 -2.00 -6.32 45.54
C PRO A 62 -2.46 -7.33 46.61
N PHE A 63 -1.51 -8.10 47.18
CA PHE A 63 -1.79 -8.94 48.35
C PHE A 63 -1.78 -8.08 49.62
N THR A 64 -2.91 -8.02 50.32
CA THR A 64 -3.15 -7.13 51.48
C THR A 64 -3.45 -7.90 52.76
N TYR A 65 -3.66 -7.18 53.87
CA TYR A 65 -4.13 -7.76 55.13
C TYR A 65 -5.42 -8.57 55.00
N TYR A 66 -6.38 -8.14 54.17
CA TYR A 66 -7.65 -8.87 54.03
C TYR A 66 -7.42 -10.24 53.38
N HIS A 67 -6.49 -10.34 52.44
CA HIS A 67 -6.05 -11.63 51.90
C HIS A 67 -5.34 -12.50 52.96
N CYS A 68 -4.62 -11.90 53.91
CA CYS A 68 -4.07 -12.64 55.05
C CYS A 68 -5.19 -13.24 55.91
N LEU A 69 -6.33 -12.56 56.05
CA LEU A 69 -7.51 -13.11 56.74
C LEU A 69 -8.12 -14.26 55.94
N ASP A 70 -8.26 -14.13 54.62
CA ASP A 70 -8.80 -15.21 53.78
C ASP A 70 -7.94 -16.46 53.85
N VAL A 71 -6.62 -16.30 53.73
CA VAL A 71 -5.65 -17.38 53.94
C VAL A 71 -5.83 -18.00 55.33
N PHE A 72 -5.98 -17.18 56.36
CA PHE A 72 -6.15 -17.66 57.73
C PHE A 72 -7.45 -18.44 57.94
N GLU A 73 -8.56 -18.02 57.32
CA GLU A 73 -9.82 -18.77 57.34
C GLU A 73 -9.69 -20.12 56.59
N ILE A 74 -9.06 -20.12 55.40
CA ILE A 74 -8.80 -21.36 54.65
C ILE A 74 -7.93 -22.33 55.48
N LEU A 75 -6.90 -21.82 56.17
CA LEU A 75 -6.06 -22.64 57.06
C LEU A 75 -6.85 -23.22 58.25
N LYS A 76 -7.83 -22.50 58.80
CA LYS A 76 -8.70 -23.07 59.87
C LYS A 76 -9.51 -24.27 59.38
N GLU A 77 -9.99 -24.22 58.15
CA GLU A 77 -10.80 -25.28 57.56
C GLU A 77 -9.94 -26.48 57.18
N THR A 78 -8.79 -26.23 56.54
CA THR A 78 -7.88 -27.27 56.03
C THR A 78 -7.03 -27.93 57.12
N GLU A 79 -6.70 -27.23 58.22
CA GLU A 79 -5.88 -27.77 59.31
C GLU A 79 -6.66 -28.06 60.60
N LYS A 80 -7.97 -28.31 60.46
CA LYS A 80 -8.90 -28.53 61.58
C LYS A 80 -8.45 -29.63 62.57
N ASP A 81 -7.72 -30.63 62.08
CA ASP A 81 -7.22 -31.78 62.84
C ASP A 81 -5.86 -31.53 63.52
N SER A 82 -5.21 -30.39 63.26
CA SER A 82 -3.91 -30.04 63.85
C SER A 82 -3.99 -29.43 65.26
N LYS A 83 -5.10 -29.58 65.97
CA LYS A 83 -5.29 -28.94 67.29
C LYS A 83 -4.56 -29.71 68.39
N ASN A 84 -3.88 -28.98 69.27
CA ASN A 84 -3.29 -29.54 70.48
C ASN A 84 -4.36 -29.87 71.54
N ILE A 85 -3.97 -30.55 72.62
CA ILE A 85 -4.86 -31.02 73.69
C ILE A 85 -5.66 -29.88 74.37
N LEU A 86 -5.21 -28.63 74.22
CA LEU A 86 -5.88 -27.42 74.73
C LEU A 86 -6.75 -26.71 73.67
N GLY A 87 -6.93 -27.31 72.49
CA GLY A 87 -7.77 -26.78 71.41
C GLY A 87 -7.11 -25.73 70.51
N PHE A 88 -5.82 -25.41 70.69
CA PHE A 88 -5.09 -24.48 69.83
C PHE A 88 -4.51 -25.18 68.60
N TYR A 89 -4.58 -24.53 67.44
CA TYR A 89 -3.93 -25.01 66.23
C TYR A 89 -2.41 -25.10 66.41
N SER A 90 -1.82 -26.24 66.10
CA SER A 90 -0.38 -26.49 66.28
C SER A 90 0.46 -26.14 65.06
N SER A 91 -0.17 -26.03 63.88
CA SER A 91 0.48 -25.77 62.60
C SER A 91 1.41 -24.55 62.62
N PRO A 92 2.67 -24.69 62.16
CA PRO A 92 3.61 -23.59 62.05
C PRO A 92 3.11 -22.45 61.16
N ILE A 93 2.50 -22.77 60.02
CA ILE A 93 2.05 -21.76 59.05
C ILE A 93 0.84 -20.98 59.59
N TYR A 94 -0.07 -21.68 60.29
CA TYR A 94 -1.17 -21.04 61.02
C TYR A 94 -0.68 -20.01 62.04
N LYS A 95 0.32 -20.40 62.86
CA LYS A 95 0.92 -19.51 63.86
C LYS A 95 1.62 -18.31 63.21
N LYS A 96 2.28 -18.50 62.06
CA LYS A 96 2.90 -17.41 61.29
C LYS A 96 1.85 -16.40 60.82
N PHE A 97 0.78 -16.84 60.16
CA PHE A 97 -0.29 -15.94 59.72
C PHE A 97 -1.02 -15.26 60.89
N SER A 98 -1.26 -15.97 61.99
CA SER A 98 -1.83 -15.38 63.21
C SER A 98 -0.95 -14.24 63.77
N ALA A 99 0.37 -14.43 63.79
CA ALA A 99 1.32 -13.41 64.23
C ALA A 99 1.37 -12.21 63.26
N ILE A 100 1.35 -12.46 61.94
CA ILE A 100 1.30 -11.42 60.90
C ILE A 100 0.03 -10.57 61.04
N ILE A 101 -1.13 -11.21 61.18
CA ILE A 101 -2.43 -10.55 61.41
C ILE A 101 -2.35 -9.65 62.65
N SER A 102 -1.79 -10.17 63.75
CA SER A 102 -1.62 -9.41 64.99
C SER A 102 -0.71 -8.18 64.82
N LEU A 103 0.36 -8.29 64.03
CA LEU A 103 1.24 -7.16 63.71
C LEU A 103 0.52 -6.09 62.89
N TYR A 104 -0.30 -6.49 61.93
CA TYR A 104 -1.12 -5.57 61.13
C TYR A 104 -2.17 -4.85 61.98
N GLN A 105 -2.86 -5.58 62.87
CA GLN A 105 -3.90 -5.03 63.74
C GLN A 105 -3.33 -4.07 64.79
N LYS A 106 -2.10 -4.30 65.25
CA LYS A 106 -1.42 -3.41 66.20
C LYS A 106 -1.29 -2.01 65.59
N LYS A 107 -1.97 -1.02 66.18
CA LYS A 107 -2.03 0.36 65.66
C LYS A 107 -2.64 0.47 64.25
N ASN A 108 -3.43 -0.52 63.84
CA ASN A 108 -4.21 -0.53 62.60
C ASN A 108 -3.41 -0.26 61.31
N ILE A 109 -2.21 -0.82 61.21
CA ILE A 109 -1.31 -0.64 60.04
C ILE A 109 -1.99 -1.06 58.74
N TYR A 110 -2.84 -2.08 58.80
CA TYR A 110 -3.57 -2.59 57.63
C TYR A 110 -4.46 -1.54 56.95
N LEU A 111 -5.02 -0.57 57.69
CA LEU A 111 -5.86 0.48 57.11
C LEU A 111 -5.02 1.42 56.24
N GLY A 112 -3.81 1.76 56.68
CA GLY A 112 -2.86 2.57 55.92
C GLY A 112 -2.43 1.87 54.62
N GLU A 113 -1.93 0.64 54.74
CA GLU A 113 -1.46 -0.11 53.57
C GLU A 113 -2.59 -0.40 52.56
N THR A 114 -3.74 -0.87 53.06
CA THR A 114 -4.84 -1.24 52.18
C THR A 114 -5.48 -0.02 51.53
N SER A 115 -5.58 1.11 52.24
CA SER A 115 -6.05 2.36 51.61
C SER A 115 -5.10 2.84 50.53
N GLN A 116 -3.78 2.77 50.73
CA GLN A 116 -2.81 3.12 49.69
C GLN A 116 -2.94 2.20 48.47
N ALA A 117 -2.99 0.89 48.69
CA ALA A 117 -3.12 -0.11 47.63
C ALA A 117 -4.42 0.08 46.83
N PHE A 118 -5.54 0.26 47.54
CA PHE A 118 -6.85 0.53 46.95
C PHE A 118 -6.88 1.83 46.14
N SER A 119 -6.32 2.93 46.68
CA SER A 119 -6.22 4.19 45.95
C SER A 119 -5.36 4.05 44.69
N ARG A 120 -4.24 3.30 44.75
CA ARG A 120 -3.38 3.05 43.59
C ARG A 120 -4.10 2.30 42.47
N LEU A 121 -4.86 1.26 42.81
CA LEU A 121 -5.70 0.53 41.85
C LEU A 121 -6.71 1.45 41.16
N CYS A 122 -7.44 2.24 41.95
CA CYS A 122 -8.52 3.10 41.45
C CYS A 122 -8.01 4.29 40.64
N LEU A 123 -6.87 4.88 41.02
CA LEU A 123 -6.36 6.12 40.44
C LEU A 123 -5.35 5.93 39.33
N ASN A 124 -4.59 4.83 39.34
CA ASN A 124 -3.47 4.63 38.43
C ASN A 124 -3.68 3.39 37.56
N GLU A 125 -3.78 2.21 38.17
CA GLU A 125 -3.69 0.94 37.43
C GLU A 125 -4.89 0.72 36.51
N VAL A 126 -6.13 0.81 37.02
CA VAL A 126 -7.32 0.63 36.17
C VAL A 126 -7.45 1.72 35.11
N PRO A 127 -7.28 3.02 35.42
CA PRO A 127 -7.27 4.06 34.37
C PRO A 127 -6.21 3.85 33.30
N TYR A 128 -5.02 3.39 33.68
CA TYR A 128 -3.93 3.07 32.74
C TYR A 128 -4.28 1.90 31.83
N LEU A 129 -4.80 0.79 32.39
CA LEU A 129 -5.25 -0.35 31.59
C LEU A 129 -6.40 0.01 30.65
N LYS A 130 -7.37 0.82 31.10
CA LYS A 130 -8.44 1.35 30.25
C LYS A 130 -7.89 2.18 29.09
N LYS A 131 -6.87 3.00 29.36
CA LYS A 131 -6.20 3.80 28.33
C LYS A 131 -5.54 2.91 27.29
N ILE A 132 -4.75 1.92 27.71
CA ILE A 132 -4.10 0.95 26.80
C ILE A 132 -5.14 0.18 25.99
N ALA A 133 -6.20 -0.32 26.62
CA ALA A 133 -7.25 -1.06 25.91
C ALA A 133 -7.89 -0.22 24.78
N ASN A 134 -8.19 1.04 25.07
CA ASN A 134 -8.73 1.97 24.08
C ASN A 134 -7.71 2.37 22.99
N GLU A 135 -6.42 2.45 23.32
CA GLU A 135 -5.35 2.66 22.32
C GLU A 135 -5.24 1.44 21.38
N ASN A 136 -5.22 0.22 21.93
CA ASN A 136 -5.23 -1.01 21.14
C ASN A 136 -6.47 -1.12 20.23
N GLU A 137 -7.66 -0.79 20.74
CA GLU A 137 -8.90 -0.79 19.92
C GLU A 137 -8.81 0.18 18.74
N LYS A 138 -8.23 1.38 18.96
CA LYS A 138 -8.02 2.35 17.88
C LYS A 138 -7.01 1.86 16.85
N GLU A 139 -5.92 1.23 17.28
CA GLU A 139 -4.94 0.62 16.37
C GLU A 139 -5.58 -0.49 15.53
N ILE A 140 -6.41 -1.35 16.14
CA ILE A 140 -7.15 -2.40 15.43
C ILE A 140 -8.08 -1.78 14.37
N GLU A 141 -8.84 -0.73 14.72
CA GLU A 141 -9.72 -0.05 13.75
C GLU A 141 -8.93 0.59 12.61
N PHE A 142 -7.80 1.23 12.92
CA PHE A 142 -6.91 1.82 11.94
C PHE A 142 -6.34 0.79 10.97
N HIS A 143 -5.79 -0.32 11.47
CA HIS A 143 -5.31 -1.41 10.64
C HIS A 143 -6.44 -2.04 9.82
N GLY A 144 -7.66 -2.16 10.38
CA GLY A 144 -8.84 -2.63 9.66
C GLY A 144 -9.21 -1.76 8.44
N LYS A 145 -9.09 -0.43 8.58
CA LYS A 145 -9.24 0.50 7.44
C LYS A 145 -8.16 0.26 6.39
N LYS A 146 -6.90 0.12 6.81
CA LYS A 146 -5.78 -0.18 5.91
C LYS A 146 -5.94 -1.49 5.15
N VAL A 147 -6.46 -2.56 5.77
CA VAL A 147 -6.79 -3.82 5.09
C VAL A 147 -7.78 -3.58 3.94
N SER A 148 -8.84 -2.80 4.19
CA SER A 148 -9.85 -2.47 3.17
C SER A 148 -9.23 -1.65 2.03
N ASP A 149 -8.39 -0.67 2.35
CA ASP A 149 -7.74 0.20 1.36
C ASP A 149 -6.76 -0.59 0.49
N TYR A 150 -5.86 -1.38 1.08
CA TYR A 150 -4.93 -2.24 0.33
C TYR A 150 -5.66 -3.29 -0.50
N SER A 151 -6.78 -3.83 -0.02
CA SER A 151 -7.59 -4.76 -0.80
C SER A 151 -8.20 -4.09 -2.05
N LYS A 152 -8.62 -2.82 -1.97
CA LYS A 152 -9.13 -2.09 -3.14
C LYS A 152 -7.99 -1.76 -4.10
N LEU A 153 -6.87 -1.25 -3.58
CA LEU A 153 -5.69 -0.94 -4.37
C LEU A 153 -5.16 -2.17 -5.12
N ALA A 154 -5.13 -3.34 -4.49
CA ALA A 154 -4.74 -4.59 -5.16
C ALA A 154 -5.63 -4.89 -6.37
N VAL A 155 -6.95 -4.74 -6.22
CA VAL A 155 -7.92 -4.95 -7.32
C VAL A 155 -7.72 -3.92 -8.43
N ASP A 156 -7.47 -2.66 -8.08
CA ASP A 156 -7.28 -1.60 -9.06
C ASP A 156 -5.97 -1.80 -9.84
N LYS A 157 -4.87 -2.16 -9.15
CA LYS A 157 -3.59 -2.51 -9.80
C LYS A 157 -3.67 -3.73 -10.69
N LYS A 158 -4.42 -4.75 -10.28
CA LYS A 158 -4.73 -5.89 -11.15
C LYS A 158 -5.45 -5.47 -12.43
N LYS A 159 -6.51 -4.65 -12.31
CA LYS A 159 -7.26 -4.16 -13.48
C LYS A 159 -6.40 -3.29 -14.39
N GLU A 160 -5.50 -2.50 -13.81
CA GLU A 160 -4.54 -1.68 -14.56
C GLU A 160 -3.63 -2.58 -15.40
N TYR A 161 -3.03 -3.60 -14.80
CA TYR A 161 -2.23 -4.61 -15.52
C TYR A 161 -3.03 -5.34 -16.61
N GLU A 162 -4.26 -5.79 -16.31
CA GLU A 162 -5.12 -6.44 -17.30
C GLU A 162 -5.47 -5.53 -18.49
N LYS A 163 -5.67 -4.23 -18.26
CA LYS A 163 -5.89 -3.24 -19.34
C LYS A 163 -4.66 -3.11 -20.23
N GLU A 164 -3.47 -3.09 -19.65
CA GLU A 164 -2.21 -3.00 -20.39
C GLU A 164 -1.98 -4.25 -21.25
N LEU A 165 -2.26 -5.45 -20.72
CA LEU A 165 -2.23 -6.69 -21.50
C LEU A 165 -3.23 -6.65 -22.67
N LEU A 166 -4.44 -6.15 -22.43
CA LEU A 166 -5.46 -6.02 -23.48
C LEU A 166 -5.03 -5.03 -24.58
N LYS A 167 -4.43 -3.89 -24.21
CA LYS A 167 -3.87 -2.92 -25.19
C LYS A 167 -2.81 -3.57 -26.07
N MET A 168 -1.92 -4.38 -25.48
CA MET A 168 -0.86 -5.09 -26.22
C MET A 168 -1.31 -6.40 -26.86
N LYS A 169 -2.57 -6.81 -26.63
CA LYS A 169 -3.16 -8.10 -27.07
C LYS A 169 -2.35 -9.32 -26.59
N LEU A 170 -1.92 -9.28 -25.33
CA LEU A 170 -1.17 -10.33 -24.64
C LEU A 170 -2.10 -11.15 -23.74
N GLU A 171 -1.80 -12.43 -23.58
CA GLU A 171 -2.42 -13.33 -22.61
C GLU A 171 -1.77 -13.22 -21.23
N GLY A 172 -0.50 -12.82 -21.16
CA GLY A 172 0.22 -12.61 -19.90
C GLY A 172 0.81 -13.87 -19.28
N LYS A 173 1.01 -14.94 -20.06
CA LYS A 173 1.61 -16.21 -19.60
C LYS A 173 3.13 -16.19 -19.77
N ASP A 174 3.58 -15.88 -20.98
CA ASP A 174 4.99 -15.76 -21.34
C ASP A 174 5.14 -14.52 -22.20
N LEU A 175 5.25 -13.38 -21.51
CA LEU A 175 5.26 -12.05 -22.13
C LEU A 175 6.32 -11.95 -23.23
N LYS A 176 7.51 -12.52 -23.00
CA LYS A 176 8.62 -12.49 -23.94
C LYS A 176 8.27 -13.25 -25.23
N ASN A 177 7.79 -14.49 -25.12
CA ASN A 177 7.44 -15.28 -26.30
C ASN A 177 6.19 -14.76 -27.02
N GLU A 178 5.21 -14.22 -26.27
CA GLU A 178 4.01 -13.60 -26.84
C GLU A 178 4.37 -12.35 -27.66
N LEU A 179 5.20 -11.45 -27.13
CA LEU A 179 5.70 -10.27 -27.84
C LEU A 179 6.49 -10.67 -29.10
N LEU A 180 7.39 -11.65 -29.00
CA LEU A 180 8.15 -12.14 -30.15
C LEU A 180 7.23 -12.72 -31.24
N THR A 181 6.20 -13.48 -30.86
CA THR A 181 5.18 -14.02 -31.77
C THR A 181 4.46 -12.91 -32.53
N LEU A 182 4.11 -11.81 -31.84
CA LEU A 182 3.51 -10.64 -32.48
C LEU A 182 4.46 -9.97 -33.48
N THR A 183 5.76 -9.96 -33.24
CA THR A 183 6.73 -9.40 -34.20
C THR A 183 6.80 -10.20 -35.51
N HIS A 184 6.46 -11.49 -35.50
CA HIS A 184 6.38 -12.31 -36.71
C HIS A 184 5.18 -11.96 -37.60
N GLN A 185 4.20 -11.24 -37.08
CA GLN A 185 3.03 -10.76 -37.84
C GLN A 185 3.29 -9.40 -38.53
N LEU A 186 4.39 -8.71 -38.18
CA LEU A 186 4.72 -7.41 -38.77
C LEU A 186 4.91 -7.43 -40.30
N PRO A 187 5.56 -8.44 -40.92
CA PRO A 187 5.72 -8.46 -42.37
C PRO A 187 4.41 -8.43 -43.15
N ALA A 188 3.39 -9.14 -42.66
CA ALA A 188 2.04 -9.13 -43.25
C ALA A 188 1.34 -7.79 -43.04
N PHE A 189 1.53 -7.16 -41.87
CA PHE A 189 1.04 -5.79 -41.64
C PHE A 189 1.70 -4.79 -42.60
N PHE A 190 3.00 -4.92 -42.87
CA PHE A 190 3.68 -4.06 -43.85
C PHE A 190 3.16 -4.26 -45.27
N ASP A 191 2.80 -5.49 -45.66
CA ASP A 191 2.10 -5.73 -46.93
C ASP A 191 0.79 -4.95 -47.01
N GLU A 192 -0.04 -5.03 -45.97
CA GLU A 192 -1.30 -4.29 -45.89
C GLU A 192 -1.09 -2.77 -46.00
N VAL A 193 -0.06 -2.23 -45.33
CA VAL A 193 0.29 -0.80 -45.40
C VAL A 193 0.63 -0.40 -46.83
N ILE A 194 1.47 -1.17 -47.53
CA ILE A 194 1.82 -0.88 -48.93
C ILE A 194 0.60 -0.99 -49.84
N GLU A 195 -0.24 -2.01 -49.67
CA GLU A 195 -1.49 -2.17 -50.43
C GLU A 195 -2.45 -0.98 -50.24
N GLU A 196 -2.51 -0.42 -49.04
CA GLU A 196 -3.27 0.80 -48.76
C GLU A 196 -2.62 2.04 -49.38
N MET A 197 -1.29 2.18 -49.26
CA MET A 197 -0.55 3.29 -49.87
C MET A 197 -0.69 3.31 -51.39
N VAL A 198 -0.70 2.16 -52.06
CA VAL A 198 -0.91 2.07 -53.52
C VAL A 198 -2.22 2.74 -53.95
N LYS A 199 -3.26 2.66 -53.10
CA LYS A 199 -4.55 3.33 -53.35
C LYS A 199 -4.43 4.85 -53.26
N PHE A 200 -3.34 5.39 -52.69
CA PHE A 200 -3.09 6.83 -52.55
C PHE A 200 -2.28 7.42 -53.70
N ARG A 201 -1.86 6.63 -54.69
CA ARG A 201 -1.03 7.11 -55.81
C ARG A 201 -1.64 8.31 -56.54
N GLU A 202 -2.96 8.31 -56.75
CA GLU A 202 -3.65 9.41 -57.42
C GLU A 202 -3.70 10.68 -56.57
N ILE A 203 -3.94 10.57 -55.26
CA ILE A 203 -4.00 11.72 -54.36
C ILE A 203 -2.61 12.30 -54.06
N ILE A 204 -1.58 11.45 -53.98
CA ILE A 204 -0.19 11.88 -53.86
C ILE A 204 0.21 12.65 -55.12
N LYS A 205 -0.09 12.12 -56.31
CA LYS A 205 0.16 12.84 -57.56
C LYS A 205 -0.60 14.16 -57.64
N TYR A 206 -1.86 14.18 -57.19
CA TYR A 206 -2.63 15.42 -57.15
C TYR A 206 -2.01 16.44 -56.19
N PHE A 207 -1.51 16.00 -55.03
CA PHE A 207 -0.82 16.85 -54.09
C PHE A 207 0.48 17.43 -54.66
N GLU A 208 1.27 16.61 -55.38
CA GLU A 208 2.48 17.05 -56.08
C GLU A 208 2.14 18.10 -57.17
N ASP A 209 1.19 17.78 -58.05
CA ASP A 209 0.75 18.68 -59.13
C ASP A 209 0.25 20.01 -58.55
N PHE A 210 -0.55 19.96 -57.47
CA PHE A 210 -1.08 21.14 -56.79
C PHE A 210 0.01 21.97 -56.13
N SER A 211 0.97 21.33 -55.48
CA SER A 211 2.08 22.03 -54.80
C SER A 211 2.97 22.74 -55.83
N ASN A 212 3.26 22.10 -56.96
CA ASN A 212 4.00 22.72 -58.07
C ASN A 212 3.24 23.93 -58.64
N PHE A 213 1.94 23.80 -58.83
CA PHE A 213 1.08 24.90 -59.29
C PHE A 213 1.04 26.08 -58.30
N ALA A 214 0.80 25.81 -57.01
CA ALA A 214 0.57 26.83 -56.00
C ALA A 214 1.86 27.55 -55.55
N LEU A 215 2.98 26.83 -55.50
CA LEU A 215 4.25 27.35 -54.97
C LEU A 215 5.30 27.63 -56.06
N GLY A 216 5.04 27.25 -57.32
CA GLY A 216 6.00 27.43 -58.42
C GLY A 216 7.31 26.68 -58.22
N MET A 217 7.27 25.51 -57.54
CA MET A 217 8.48 24.74 -57.23
C MET A 217 9.10 24.16 -58.52
N GLU A 218 10.43 24.10 -58.56
CA GLU A 218 11.18 23.43 -59.64
C GLU A 218 10.90 21.91 -59.64
N GLU A 219 11.03 21.26 -60.80
CA GLU A 219 10.70 19.83 -61.05
C GLU A 219 11.41 18.80 -60.12
N ASN A 220 12.35 19.23 -59.26
CA ASN A 220 13.20 18.36 -58.44
C ASN A 220 12.93 18.38 -56.92
N CYS A 221 11.86 19.01 -56.44
CA CYS A 221 11.51 18.95 -55.01
C CYS A 221 10.77 17.63 -54.69
N LEU A 222 11.41 16.72 -53.94
CA LEU A 222 10.77 15.48 -53.51
C LEU A 222 9.74 15.74 -52.41
N LEU A 223 8.47 15.86 -52.80
CA LEU A 223 7.35 15.89 -51.86
C LEU A 223 7.03 14.45 -51.45
N LEU A 224 6.87 14.21 -50.14
CA LEU A 224 6.58 12.88 -49.56
C LEU A 224 7.60 11.79 -49.97
N PRO A 225 8.91 12.02 -49.72
CA PRO A 225 9.97 11.18 -50.27
C PRO A 225 9.94 9.71 -49.77
N VAL A 226 9.51 9.44 -48.53
CA VAL A 226 9.37 8.06 -48.03
C VAL A 226 8.20 7.37 -48.72
N SER A 227 7.06 8.04 -48.81
CA SER A 227 5.87 7.52 -49.51
C SER A 227 6.17 7.25 -50.98
N GLY A 228 6.88 8.16 -51.65
CA GLY A 228 7.28 8.03 -53.05
C GLY A 228 8.21 6.84 -53.29
N LEU A 229 9.13 6.56 -52.35
CA LEU A 229 10.05 5.43 -52.45
C LEU A 229 9.34 4.10 -52.17
N LEU A 230 8.51 4.02 -51.12
CA LEU A 230 7.68 2.84 -50.81
C LEU A 230 6.73 2.46 -51.95
N LEU A 231 6.15 3.45 -52.64
CA LEU A 231 5.28 3.21 -53.80
C LEU A 231 5.99 2.71 -55.06
N ARG A 232 7.31 2.94 -55.17
CA ARG A 232 8.12 2.48 -56.31
C ARG A 232 8.72 1.11 -56.04
N LYS A 233 9.19 0.87 -54.82
CA LYS A 233 10.02 -0.28 -54.46
C LYS A 233 9.33 -1.29 -53.54
N GLY A 234 8.18 -0.95 -52.97
CA GLY A 234 7.44 -1.80 -52.04
C GLY A 234 8.03 -1.78 -50.63
N LYS A 235 7.69 -2.77 -49.81
CA LYS A 235 8.08 -2.83 -48.38
C LYS A 235 9.55 -3.16 -48.15
N ASP A 236 10.22 -3.82 -49.09
CA ASP A 236 11.56 -4.38 -48.90
C ASP A 236 12.68 -3.34 -49.12
N VAL A 237 12.31 -2.09 -49.42
CA VAL A 237 13.27 -0.98 -49.52
C VAL A 237 13.93 -0.72 -48.18
N THR A 238 15.25 -0.69 -48.20
CA THR A 238 16.10 -0.59 -47.01
C THR A 238 16.45 0.85 -46.68
N VAL A 239 16.80 1.11 -45.43
CA VAL A 239 17.38 2.39 -44.99
C VAL A 239 18.69 2.68 -45.73
N TYR A 240 19.46 1.65 -46.10
CA TYR A 240 20.62 1.78 -46.98
C TYR A 240 20.26 2.45 -48.31
N GLU A 241 19.25 1.93 -49.01
CA GLU A 241 18.82 2.48 -50.31
C GLU A 241 18.28 3.91 -50.17
N TRP A 242 17.62 4.21 -49.04
CA TRP A 242 17.17 5.57 -48.72
C TRP A 242 18.31 6.57 -48.51
N LYS A 243 19.37 6.18 -47.81
CA LYS A 243 20.53 7.06 -47.53
C LYS A 243 21.44 7.23 -48.74
N HIS A 244 21.69 6.15 -49.47
CA HIS A 244 22.73 6.08 -50.52
C HIS A 244 22.18 6.17 -51.94
N GLY A 245 20.86 6.05 -52.13
CA GLY A 245 20.20 6.10 -53.45
C GLY A 245 20.49 4.91 -54.35
N VAL A 246 21.15 3.87 -53.83
CA VAL A 246 21.52 2.63 -54.55
C VAL A 246 21.16 1.39 -53.75
N GLU A 247 20.77 0.31 -54.44
CA GLU A 247 20.42 -0.97 -53.79
C GLU A 247 21.66 -1.63 -53.16
N PRO A 248 21.53 -2.21 -51.94
CA PRO A 248 22.62 -2.94 -51.31
C PRO A 248 22.93 -4.26 -52.04
N ILE A 249 24.21 -4.62 -52.10
CA ILE A 249 24.70 -5.87 -52.70
C ILE A 249 24.38 -7.07 -51.79
N LYS A 250 24.37 -6.86 -50.48
CA LYS A 250 24.03 -7.86 -49.46
C LYS A 250 23.36 -7.18 -48.27
N ILE A 251 22.35 -7.83 -47.70
CA ILE A 251 21.64 -7.36 -46.51
C ILE A 251 21.99 -8.31 -45.35
N GLU A 252 22.59 -7.78 -44.30
CA GLU A 252 22.89 -8.48 -43.05
C GLU A 252 21.94 -7.96 -41.98
N LYS A 253 20.77 -8.59 -41.86
CA LYS A 253 19.79 -8.21 -40.83
C LYS A 253 20.37 -8.49 -39.44
N PRO A 254 20.14 -7.61 -38.46
CA PRO A 254 20.58 -7.85 -37.09
C PRO A 254 20.03 -9.19 -36.60
N THR A 255 20.94 -10.11 -36.27
CA THR A 255 20.57 -11.38 -35.64
C THR A 255 20.21 -11.12 -34.18
N PHE A 256 18.97 -11.45 -33.81
CA PHE A 256 18.49 -11.47 -32.43
C PHE A 256 19.17 -12.59 -31.63
N ASN A 257 20.48 -12.50 -31.41
CA ASN A 257 21.17 -13.41 -30.51
C ASN A 257 20.95 -12.92 -29.08
N MET A 258 20.04 -13.62 -28.41
CA MET A 258 19.59 -13.36 -27.05
C MET A 258 20.74 -13.59 -26.06
N VAL A 259 21.17 -12.54 -25.38
CA VAL A 259 21.82 -12.72 -24.08
C VAL A 259 20.70 -12.96 -23.08
N ASN A 260 20.70 -14.16 -22.48
CA ASN A 260 19.92 -14.43 -21.28
C ASN A 260 20.63 -13.70 -20.13
N ASP A 261 20.33 -12.42 -19.97
CA ASP A 261 20.58 -11.79 -18.67
C ASP A 261 19.52 -12.33 -17.73
N GLU A 262 19.95 -13.13 -16.75
CA GLU A 262 19.06 -13.58 -15.68
C GLU A 262 18.46 -12.34 -15.01
N PRO A 263 17.16 -12.34 -14.70
CA PRO A 263 16.55 -11.22 -13.98
C PRO A 263 17.30 -11.07 -12.66
N SER A 264 17.92 -9.91 -12.46
CA SER A 264 18.41 -9.52 -11.16
C SER A 264 17.20 -9.40 -10.25
N HIS A 265 16.88 -10.48 -9.53
CA HIS A 265 15.96 -10.44 -8.42
C HIS A 265 16.61 -9.55 -7.35
N GLN A 266 16.42 -8.24 -7.45
CA GLN A 266 16.46 -7.39 -6.28
C GLN A 266 15.31 -7.90 -5.41
N SER A 267 15.69 -8.62 -4.37
CA SER A 267 14.79 -8.87 -3.26
C SER A 267 14.37 -7.50 -2.75
N ASP A 268 13.16 -7.08 -3.11
CA ASP A 268 12.43 -6.02 -2.41
C ASP A 268 12.17 -6.52 -0.96
N GLU A 269 13.24 -6.66 -0.18
CA GLU A 269 13.18 -6.69 1.28
C GLU A 269 12.77 -5.29 1.69
N ILE A 270 11.47 -5.15 1.92
CA ILE A 270 10.94 -3.90 2.44
C ILE A 270 11.32 -3.84 3.93
N ASP A 271 12.38 -3.08 4.22
CA ASP A 271 12.82 -2.77 5.58
C ASP A 271 11.85 -1.75 6.21
N PHE A 272 10.98 -2.24 7.11
CA PHE A 272 9.98 -1.43 7.81
C PHE A 272 10.42 -1.06 9.22
N GLY A 273 11.68 -0.65 9.37
CA GLY A 273 12.22 -0.06 10.59
C GLY A 273 11.84 1.42 10.74
N ASN A 274 10.65 1.68 11.30
CA ASN A 274 10.18 2.96 11.86
C ASN A 274 10.13 4.20 10.94
N ASP A 275 8.90 4.69 10.76
CA ASP A 275 8.48 6.01 10.28
C ASP A 275 8.86 6.40 8.83
N ASP A 276 7.80 6.75 8.10
CA ASP A 276 7.74 7.17 6.70
C ASP A 276 8.06 6.09 5.65
N ILE A 277 6.97 5.51 5.14
CA ILE A 277 7.04 4.71 3.92
C ILE A 277 7.33 5.69 2.78
N ASP A 278 8.57 5.68 2.31
CA ASP A 278 9.01 6.36 1.09
C ASP A 278 8.41 5.61 -0.11
N PHE A 279 7.21 6.05 -0.51
CA PHE A 279 6.63 5.66 -1.77
C PHE A 279 7.22 6.59 -2.81
N GLY A 280 8.28 6.12 -3.48
CA GLY A 280 8.79 6.74 -4.69
C GLY A 280 7.62 7.15 -5.58
N ASP A 281 7.76 8.34 -6.16
CA ASP A 281 6.71 9.15 -6.77
C ASP A 281 5.70 8.32 -7.59
N GLU A 282 4.42 8.73 -7.54
CA GLU A 282 3.34 8.31 -8.46
C GLU A 282 3.61 8.82 -9.88
N ASP A 283 4.81 8.61 -10.40
CA ASP A 283 5.08 8.80 -11.80
C ASP A 283 4.38 7.65 -12.53
N GLU A 284 3.24 7.98 -13.15
CA GLU A 284 2.78 7.28 -14.34
C GLU A 284 4.02 6.95 -15.17
N ILE A 285 4.35 5.66 -15.29
CA ILE A 285 5.41 5.21 -16.19
C ILE A 285 4.92 5.58 -17.58
N ASP A 286 5.31 6.77 -18.03
CA ASP A 286 5.09 7.27 -19.38
C ASP A 286 6.07 6.51 -20.28
N PHE A 287 5.53 5.58 -21.06
CA PHE A 287 6.28 4.87 -22.10
C PHE A 287 6.56 5.79 -23.31
N GLY A 288 6.15 7.06 -23.24
CA GLY A 288 6.46 8.14 -24.16
C GLY A 288 7.75 8.87 -23.79
N ASP A 289 8.69 8.84 -24.72
CA ASP A 289 9.80 9.78 -24.92
C ASP A 289 11.10 9.69 -24.10
N ASP A 290 11.19 9.05 -22.92
CA ASP A 290 12.43 9.14 -22.08
C ASP A 290 13.22 7.83 -21.85
N ILE A 291 13.07 6.81 -22.70
CA ILE A 291 14.04 5.69 -22.71
C ILE A 291 15.19 6.04 -23.66
N ASN A 292 16.16 6.81 -23.17
CA ASN A 292 17.46 6.97 -23.84
C ASN A 292 18.25 5.67 -23.73
N ILE A 293 17.92 4.70 -24.58
CA ILE A 293 18.83 3.60 -24.88
C ILE A 293 20.01 4.24 -25.62
N GLU A 294 21.14 4.42 -24.94
CA GLU A 294 22.42 4.69 -25.61
C GLU A 294 22.68 3.52 -26.56
N VAL A 295 22.37 3.76 -27.84
CA VAL A 295 22.87 2.94 -28.93
C VAL A 295 24.38 3.10 -28.88
N VAL A 296 25.07 2.14 -28.27
CA VAL A 296 26.52 2.00 -28.39
C VAL A 296 26.78 1.64 -29.84
N GLY A 297 26.85 2.67 -30.68
CA GLY A 297 27.39 2.57 -32.02
C GLY A 297 28.84 2.18 -31.85
N ASP A 298 29.15 0.91 -32.06
CA ASP A 298 30.50 0.53 -32.43
C ASP A 298 30.80 1.29 -33.73
N GLU A 299 31.56 2.39 -33.62
CA GLU A 299 32.13 3.13 -34.75
C GLU A 299 33.15 2.24 -35.48
N VAL A 300 32.70 1.14 -36.08
CA VAL A 300 33.48 0.42 -37.07
C VAL A 300 33.26 1.17 -38.38
N GLY A 301 34.25 2.01 -38.71
CA GLY A 301 34.24 2.92 -39.85
C GLY A 301 33.57 2.36 -41.11
N ILE A 302 32.77 3.23 -41.73
CA ILE A 302 32.07 3.05 -43.00
C ILE A 302 33.02 2.39 -44.01
N LYS A 303 32.82 1.09 -44.24
CA LYS A 303 33.34 0.43 -45.44
C LYS A 303 32.27 0.63 -46.50
N GLU A 304 32.59 1.35 -47.58
CA GLU A 304 31.79 1.35 -48.82
C GLU A 304 31.91 -0.01 -49.52
N ASP A 305 31.49 -1.09 -48.85
CA ASP A 305 31.49 -2.45 -49.38
C ASP A 305 30.14 -2.84 -50.00
N GLY A 306 29.16 -1.92 -49.99
CA GLY A 306 27.83 -2.13 -50.54
C GLY A 306 26.94 -3.05 -49.70
N VAL A 307 27.31 -3.30 -48.43
CA VAL A 307 26.56 -4.19 -47.53
C VAL A 307 25.73 -3.38 -46.53
N ALA A 308 24.42 -3.59 -46.52
CA ALA A 308 23.53 -3.02 -45.52
C ALA A 308 23.66 -3.81 -44.21
N ARG A 309 24.14 -3.17 -43.15
CA ARG A 309 24.30 -3.74 -41.79
C ARG A 309 23.47 -2.97 -40.78
N ASP A 310 23.12 -3.63 -39.67
CA ASP A 310 22.46 -3.03 -38.52
C ASP A 310 21.20 -2.23 -38.92
N ASP A 311 21.14 -0.93 -38.58
CA ASP A 311 20.01 -0.06 -38.93
C ASP A 311 19.80 0.10 -40.43
N GLU A 312 20.88 0.05 -41.23
CA GLU A 312 20.79 0.18 -42.69
C GLU A 312 20.17 -1.05 -43.35
N ALA A 313 20.14 -2.20 -42.66
CA ALA A 313 19.51 -3.44 -43.11
C ALA A 313 17.99 -3.49 -42.85
N LEU A 314 17.45 -2.57 -42.05
CA LEU A 314 16.03 -2.47 -41.77
C LEU A 314 15.26 -1.89 -42.96
N SER A 315 13.99 -2.26 -43.09
CA SER A 315 13.10 -1.57 -44.03
C SER A 315 12.70 -0.18 -43.54
N LEU A 316 12.27 0.70 -44.44
CA LEU A 316 11.83 2.04 -44.06
C LEU A 316 10.61 2.05 -43.12
N LEU A 317 9.81 0.99 -43.13
CA LEU A 317 8.66 0.84 -42.22
C LEU A 317 9.08 0.36 -40.82
N GLU A 318 10.22 -0.33 -40.71
CA GLU A 318 10.77 -0.84 -39.45
C GLU A 318 11.65 0.19 -38.73
N PHE A 319 12.37 1.01 -39.47
CA PHE A 319 13.29 2.00 -38.90
C PHE A 319 12.52 3.19 -38.29
N PRO A 320 12.74 3.54 -37.00
CA PRO A 320 11.91 4.51 -36.28
C PRO A 320 11.83 5.91 -36.91
N GLU A 321 12.93 6.40 -37.48
CA GLU A 321 13.06 7.74 -38.04
C GLU A 321 12.28 7.84 -39.36
N THR A 322 12.40 6.84 -40.24
CA THR A 322 11.66 6.80 -41.50
C THR A 322 10.19 6.48 -41.29
N ASN A 323 9.85 5.70 -40.26
CA ASN A 323 8.47 5.46 -39.84
C ASN A 323 7.82 6.76 -39.32
N SER A 324 8.51 7.48 -38.44
CA SER A 324 8.10 8.81 -37.96
C SER A 324 7.92 9.81 -39.11
N LEU A 325 8.84 9.79 -40.08
CA LEU A 325 8.75 10.62 -41.28
C LEU A 325 7.54 10.24 -42.14
N LEU A 326 7.27 8.95 -42.37
CA LEU A 326 6.08 8.48 -43.06
C LEU A 326 4.78 8.93 -42.36
N ILE A 327 4.73 8.86 -41.03
CA ILE A 327 3.57 9.37 -40.25
C ILE A 327 3.40 10.87 -40.48
N SER A 328 4.50 11.65 -40.52
CA SER A 328 4.45 13.07 -40.81
C SER A 328 3.98 13.39 -42.24
N GLU A 329 4.37 12.57 -43.22
CA GLU A 329 3.93 12.65 -44.62
C GLU A 329 2.43 12.36 -44.75
N LEU A 330 1.93 11.30 -44.08
CA LEU A 330 0.50 10.99 -44.03
C LEU A 330 -0.31 12.11 -43.36
N LYS A 331 0.20 12.69 -42.27
CA LYS A 331 -0.39 13.88 -41.63
C LYS A 331 -0.46 15.05 -42.60
N THR A 332 0.62 15.30 -43.35
CA THR A 332 0.70 16.38 -44.35
C THR A 332 -0.36 16.19 -45.43
N LEU A 333 -0.50 14.97 -45.97
CA LEU A 333 -1.54 14.63 -46.94
C LEU A 333 -2.95 14.82 -46.37
N LEU A 334 -3.16 14.47 -45.10
CA LEU A 334 -4.43 14.67 -44.42
C LEU A 334 -4.77 16.16 -44.24
N PHE A 335 -3.78 16.99 -43.92
CA PHE A 335 -3.94 18.44 -43.85
C PHE A 335 -4.28 19.04 -45.20
N PHE A 336 -3.58 18.62 -46.26
CA PHE A 336 -3.88 19.02 -47.63
C PHE A 336 -5.32 18.67 -48.03
N LEU A 337 -5.77 17.45 -47.74
CA LEU A 337 -7.14 17.02 -48.01
C LEU A 337 -8.19 17.84 -47.24
N LYS A 338 -7.90 18.19 -45.97
CA LYS A 338 -8.76 19.08 -45.17
C LYS A 338 -8.82 20.49 -45.77
N MET A 339 -7.68 21.02 -46.20
CA MET A 339 -7.57 22.32 -46.85
C MET A 339 -8.39 22.33 -48.16
N ARG A 340 -8.16 21.38 -49.07
CA ARG A 340 -8.92 21.29 -50.33
C ARG A 340 -10.42 21.11 -50.12
N LEU A 341 -10.83 20.34 -49.11
CA LEU A 341 -12.24 20.25 -48.75
C LEU A 341 -12.80 21.58 -48.23
N ALA A 342 -12.02 22.38 -47.51
CA ALA A 342 -12.47 23.69 -47.07
C ALA A 342 -12.62 24.63 -48.27
N ASP A 343 -11.62 24.69 -49.15
CA ASP A 343 -11.65 25.50 -50.37
C ASP A 343 -12.87 25.20 -51.26
N GLU A 344 -13.22 23.93 -51.44
CA GLU A 344 -14.39 23.54 -52.26
C GLU A 344 -15.74 23.84 -51.59
N ASN A 345 -15.78 24.02 -50.26
CA ASN A 345 -17.00 24.30 -49.51
C ASN A 345 -17.18 25.80 -49.17
N PHE A 346 -16.13 26.61 -49.31
CA PHE A 346 -16.16 28.04 -49.01
C PHE A 346 -15.88 28.84 -50.29
N GLU A 347 -16.89 29.54 -50.82
CA GLU A 347 -16.68 30.61 -51.80
C GLU A 347 -16.48 31.93 -51.05
N SER A 348 -15.26 32.48 -51.07
CA SER A 348 -15.01 33.85 -50.64
C SER A 348 -15.48 34.83 -51.73
N PRO A 349 -15.95 36.04 -51.37
CA PRO A 349 -16.16 37.12 -52.34
C PRO A 349 -14.90 37.46 -53.16
N ALA A 350 -13.70 37.14 -52.64
CA ALA A 350 -12.44 37.24 -53.37
C ALA A 350 -12.29 36.17 -54.46
N ASP A 351 -12.86 34.97 -54.27
CA ASP A 351 -12.81 33.87 -55.23
C ASP A 351 -13.70 34.14 -56.45
N LEU A 352 -14.78 34.91 -56.27
CA LEU A 352 -15.61 35.43 -57.38
C LEU A 352 -14.88 36.50 -58.21
N LEU A 353 -13.97 37.27 -57.61
CA LEU A 353 -13.13 38.27 -58.29
C LEU A 353 -11.94 37.63 -59.02
N ILE A 354 -11.42 36.50 -58.50
CA ILE A 354 -10.32 35.72 -59.09
C ILE A 354 -10.84 34.70 -60.12
N GLY A 355 -12.07 34.20 -59.95
CA GLY A 355 -12.69 33.14 -60.78
C GLY A 355 -12.85 33.48 -62.26
N GLY A 356 -12.68 34.74 -62.66
CA GLY A 356 -12.56 35.14 -64.07
C GLY A 356 -11.26 34.71 -64.76
N LEU A 357 -10.27 34.22 -64.01
CA LEU A 357 -8.96 33.74 -64.48
C LEU A 357 -8.69 32.25 -64.20
N GLY A 358 -9.63 31.53 -63.56
CA GLY A 358 -9.37 30.26 -62.88
C GLY A 358 -10.14 29.04 -63.41
N ASP A 359 -10.23 28.84 -64.72
CA ASP A 359 -10.71 27.56 -65.28
C ASP A 359 -9.55 26.55 -65.40
N GLU A 360 -8.85 26.32 -64.29
CA GLU A 360 -7.70 25.42 -64.25
C GLU A 360 -8.15 23.97 -64.07
N PRO A 361 -7.89 23.07 -65.04
CA PRO A 361 -8.28 21.66 -64.98
C PRO A 361 -7.76 20.93 -63.73
N LEU A 362 -6.66 21.43 -63.16
CA LEU A 362 -6.05 20.88 -61.95
C LEU A 362 -6.95 21.06 -60.72
N LEU A 363 -7.59 22.21 -60.54
CA LEU A 363 -8.44 22.46 -59.37
C LEU A 363 -9.69 21.58 -59.37
N LYS A 364 -10.23 21.26 -60.55
CA LYS A 364 -11.40 20.40 -60.77
C LYS A 364 -11.06 18.91 -60.93
N LYS A 365 -9.79 18.52 -60.78
CA LYS A 365 -9.31 17.16 -61.03
C LYS A 365 -9.90 16.10 -60.08
N MET A 366 -10.29 16.51 -58.86
CA MET A 366 -10.91 15.63 -57.86
C MET A 366 -12.23 16.22 -57.37
N THR A 367 -13.23 15.38 -57.15
CA THR A 367 -14.52 15.82 -56.61
C THR A 367 -14.49 15.88 -55.07
N ILE A 368 -15.43 16.62 -54.46
CA ILE A 368 -15.61 16.63 -53.00
C ILE A 368 -15.81 15.22 -52.43
N SER A 369 -16.48 14.33 -53.18
CA SER A 369 -16.66 12.93 -52.79
C SER A 369 -15.33 12.18 -52.72
N ASP A 370 -14.47 12.38 -53.72
CA ASP A 370 -13.14 11.75 -53.78
C ASP A 370 -12.23 12.27 -52.67
N LEU A 371 -12.24 13.58 -52.41
CA LEU A 371 -11.47 14.19 -51.33
C LEU A 371 -11.90 13.66 -49.95
N LYS A 372 -13.21 13.49 -49.71
CA LYS A 372 -13.72 12.86 -48.48
C LYS A 372 -13.27 11.40 -48.39
N MET A 373 -13.39 10.63 -49.48
CA MET A 373 -12.96 9.24 -49.52
C MET A 373 -11.45 9.12 -49.20
N TYR A 374 -10.60 9.93 -49.83
CA TYR A 374 -9.15 9.90 -49.58
C TYR A 374 -8.81 10.33 -48.15
N LYS A 375 -9.50 11.34 -47.60
CA LYS A 375 -9.32 11.76 -46.21
C LYS A 375 -9.60 10.63 -45.22
N GLU A 376 -10.71 9.92 -45.39
CA GLU A 376 -11.06 8.79 -44.53
C GLU A 376 -10.05 7.65 -44.66
N LYS A 377 -9.61 7.31 -45.87
CA LYS A 377 -8.62 6.24 -46.08
C LYS A 377 -7.24 6.59 -45.50
N VAL A 378 -6.73 7.81 -45.73
CA VAL A 378 -5.45 8.28 -45.17
C VAL A 378 -5.53 8.36 -43.65
N GLY A 379 -6.66 8.84 -43.10
CA GLY A 379 -6.90 8.85 -41.66
C GLY A 379 -6.92 7.45 -41.06
N THR A 380 -7.52 6.47 -41.74
CA THR A 380 -7.56 5.08 -41.29
C THR A 380 -6.15 4.47 -41.26
N LEU A 381 -5.35 4.66 -42.31
CA LEU A 381 -3.96 4.17 -42.33
C LEU A 381 -3.11 4.82 -41.24
N MET A 382 -3.28 6.13 -41.03
CA MET A 382 -2.56 6.85 -39.98
C MET A 382 -2.86 6.27 -38.59
N VAL A 383 -4.13 6.00 -38.27
CA VAL A 383 -4.52 5.36 -36.99
C VAL A 383 -3.91 3.96 -36.85
N LYS A 384 -3.86 3.17 -37.94
CA LYS A 384 -3.22 1.85 -37.93
C LYS A 384 -1.71 1.93 -37.67
N MET A 385 -1.04 2.94 -38.22
CA MET A 385 0.41 3.17 -38.08
C MET A 385 0.79 3.71 -36.69
N THR A 386 -0.11 4.46 -36.05
CA THR A 386 0.09 5.03 -34.70
C THR A 386 -0.51 4.18 -33.57
N ASP A 387 -0.85 2.92 -33.84
CA ASP A 387 -1.36 2.00 -32.82
C ASP A 387 -0.25 1.70 -31.80
N GLU A 388 -0.56 1.82 -30.50
CA GLU A 388 0.42 1.69 -29.41
C GLU A 388 1.11 0.32 -29.43
N GLN A 389 0.37 -0.74 -29.76
CA GLN A 389 0.91 -2.08 -29.95
C GLN A 389 1.95 -2.10 -31.08
N LYS A 390 1.64 -1.48 -32.23
CA LYS A 390 2.54 -1.45 -33.39
C LYS A 390 3.79 -0.62 -33.11
N ALA A 391 3.66 0.52 -32.45
CA ALA A 391 4.79 1.35 -32.03
C ALA A 391 5.78 0.55 -31.15
N ASN A 392 5.27 -0.19 -30.18
CA ASN A 392 6.09 -1.07 -29.34
C ASN A 392 6.74 -2.20 -30.15
N LEU A 393 6.01 -2.83 -31.07
CA LEU A 393 6.56 -3.89 -31.92
C LEU A 393 7.64 -3.38 -32.89
N PHE A 394 7.54 -2.15 -33.39
CA PHE A 394 8.59 -1.52 -34.20
C PHE A 394 9.86 -1.31 -33.37
N LYS A 395 9.74 -0.78 -32.14
CA LYS A 395 10.86 -0.62 -31.21
C LYS A 395 11.53 -1.96 -30.86
N ILE A 396 10.76 -3.04 -30.73
CA ILE A 396 11.30 -4.39 -30.53
C ILE A 396 12.14 -4.85 -31.74
N LYS A 397 11.73 -4.51 -32.96
CA LYS A 397 12.48 -4.88 -34.17
C LYS A 397 13.76 -4.07 -34.34
N SER A 398 13.75 -2.80 -33.98
CA SER A 398 14.93 -1.93 -34.05
C SER A 398 15.92 -2.18 -32.91
N SER A 399 15.44 -2.52 -31.71
CA SER A 399 16.29 -2.78 -30.52
C SER A 399 15.94 -4.10 -29.84
N PRO A 400 16.82 -5.11 -29.89
CA PRO A 400 16.62 -6.40 -29.20
C PRO A 400 16.46 -6.29 -27.69
N HIS A 401 17.08 -5.27 -27.06
CA HIS A 401 17.02 -5.05 -25.61
C HIS A 401 15.66 -4.53 -25.15
N TYR A 402 14.93 -3.82 -26.02
CA TYR A 402 13.63 -3.22 -25.70
C TYR A 402 12.57 -4.27 -25.29
N VAL A 403 12.69 -5.52 -25.77
CA VAL A 403 11.81 -6.62 -25.32
C VAL A 403 11.95 -6.86 -23.82
N ASN A 404 13.18 -6.89 -23.31
CA ASN A 404 13.43 -7.14 -21.89
C ASN A 404 12.88 -5.99 -21.05
N VAL A 405 13.15 -4.73 -21.44
CA VAL A 405 12.62 -3.53 -20.77
C VAL A 405 11.09 -3.55 -20.71
N LEU A 406 10.42 -3.89 -21.82
CA LEU A 406 8.97 -3.96 -21.87
C LEU A 406 8.41 -5.07 -20.98
N VAL A 407 9.07 -6.24 -20.96
CA VAL A 407 8.71 -7.36 -20.09
C VAL A 407 8.89 -6.97 -18.62
N GLU A 408 10.03 -6.38 -18.25
CA GLU A 408 10.32 -5.92 -16.88
C GLU A 408 9.25 -4.93 -16.39
N GLY A 409 8.89 -3.93 -17.19
CA GLY A 409 7.83 -2.98 -16.83
C GLY A 409 6.46 -3.63 -16.65
N LEU A 410 6.10 -4.61 -17.50
CA LEU A 410 4.85 -5.37 -17.34
C LEU A 410 4.89 -6.28 -16.09
N GLU A 411 6.03 -6.89 -15.79
CA GLU A 411 6.21 -7.70 -14.59
C GLU A 411 6.21 -6.86 -13.31
N GLU A 412 6.75 -5.65 -13.34
CA GLU A 412 6.66 -4.70 -12.26
C GLU A 412 5.20 -4.31 -11.98
N LYS A 413 4.43 -3.94 -13.03
CA LYS A 413 2.99 -3.68 -12.92
C LYS A 413 2.23 -4.88 -12.34
N ARG A 414 2.57 -6.10 -12.74
CA ARG A 414 2.04 -7.35 -12.15
C ARG A 414 2.43 -7.49 -10.67
N GLY A 415 3.67 -7.14 -10.33
CA GLY A 415 4.22 -7.19 -8.98
C GLY A 415 3.52 -6.26 -7.99
N LEU A 416 2.97 -5.13 -8.45
CA LEU A 416 2.25 -4.17 -7.60
C LEU A 416 1.03 -4.79 -6.91
N GLU A 417 0.26 -5.65 -7.58
CA GLU A 417 -0.84 -6.40 -6.94
C GLU A 417 -0.30 -7.24 -5.77
N GLY A 418 0.78 -7.99 -6.02
CA GLY A 418 1.45 -8.80 -5.01
C GLY A 418 1.95 -7.98 -3.82
N LYS A 419 2.53 -6.80 -4.07
CA LYS A 419 2.95 -5.85 -3.01
C LYS A 419 1.76 -5.41 -2.16
N MET A 420 0.64 -5.02 -2.77
CA MET A 420 -0.57 -4.61 -2.03
C MET A 420 -1.17 -5.75 -1.21
N LEU A 421 -1.16 -6.99 -1.73
CA LEU A 421 -1.63 -8.17 -1.00
C LEU A 421 -0.75 -8.49 0.21
N ARG A 422 0.58 -8.39 0.08
CA ARG A 422 1.51 -8.58 1.22
C ARG A 422 1.29 -7.55 2.32
N LEU A 423 1.07 -6.29 1.95
CA LEU A 423 0.74 -5.23 2.92
C LEU A 423 -0.58 -5.50 3.64
N LYS A 424 -1.59 -5.97 2.91
CA LYS A 424 -2.86 -6.40 3.50
C LYS A 424 -2.65 -7.50 4.55
N GLU A 425 -1.93 -8.57 4.20
CA GLU A 425 -1.64 -9.68 5.12
C GLU A 425 -0.88 -9.23 6.37
N LEU A 426 0.05 -8.28 6.22
CA LEU A 426 0.77 -7.71 7.35
C LEU A 426 -0.16 -6.94 8.29
N MET A 427 -1.09 -6.15 7.74
CA MET A 427 -2.09 -5.45 8.56
C MET A 427 -3.04 -6.43 9.25
N GLU A 428 -3.43 -7.52 8.59
CA GLU A 428 -4.22 -8.60 9.21
C GLU A 428 -3.48 -9.24 10.40
N LYS A 429 -2.19 -9.54 10.26
CA LYS A 429 -1.35 -10.03 11.39
C LYS A 429 -1.26 -9.02 12.55
N LYS A 430 -1.16 -7.72 12.24
CA LYS A 430 -1.19 -6.66 13.26
C LYS A 430 -2.53 -6.60 13.98
N ILE A 431 -3.64 -6.80 13.28
CA ILE A 431 -4.98 -6.89 13.87
C ILE A 431 -5.06 -8.11 14.81
N GLU A 432 -4.60 -9.29 14.38
CA GLU A 432 -4.60 -10.51 15.20
C GLU A 432 -3.83 -10.31 16.51
N SER A 433 -2.61 -9.77 16.45
CA SER A 433 -1.81 -9.46 17.65
C SER A 433 -2.46 -8.38 18.52
N GLY A 434 -3.08 -7.37 17.91
CA GLY A 434 -3.85 -6.34 18.61
C GLY A 434 -5.03 -6.92 19.39
N ILE A 435 -5.79 -7.85 18.79
CA ILE A 435 -6.92 -8.53 19.43
C ILE A 435 -6.44 -9.37 20.61
N GLU A 436 -5.34 -10.10 20.46
CA GLU A 436 -4.75 -10.88 21.55
C GLU A 436 -4.37 -9.97 22.73
N LYS A 437 -3.65 -8.88 22.48
CA LYS A 437 -3.28 -7.89 23.51
C LYS A 437 -4.52 -7.28 24.18
N ALA A 438 -5.53 -6.89 23.40
CA ALA A 438 -6.77 -6.34 23.94
C ALA A 438 -7.51 -7.34 24.84
N SER A 439 -7.51 -8.62 24.46
CA SER A 439 -8.12 -9.69 25.26
C SER A 439 -7.41 -9.88 26.60
N LEU A 440 -6.08 -9.86 26.62
CA LEU A 440 -5.28 -9.94 27.85
C LEU A 440 -5.52 -8.73 28.75
N SER A 441 -5.43 -7.51 28.22
CA SER A 441 -5.70 -6.28 28.98
C SER A 441 -7.11 -6.26 29.57
N LYS A 442 -8.10 -6.82 28.85
CA LYS A 442 -9.48 -6.93 29.35
C LYS A 442 -9.59 -7.90 30.53
N LEU A 443 -8.95 -9.07 30.45
CA LEU A 443 -8.92 -10.03 31.55
C LEU A 443 -8.24 -9.45 32.80
N GLU A 444 -7.13 -8.74 32.61
CA GLU A 444 -6.42 -8.05 33.70
C GLU A 444 -7.31 -6.97 34.34
N LEU A 445 -8.02 -6.18 33.53
CA LEU A 445 -8.93 -5.15 34.00
C LEU A 445 -10.09 -5.75 34.81
N GLU A 446 -10.70 -6.85 34.34
CA GLU A 446 -11.78 -7.56 35.06
C GLU A 446 -11.28 -8.11 36.41
N SER A 447 -10.06 -8.64 36.45
CA SER A 447 -9.42 -9.09 37.68
C SER A 447 -9.21 -7.93 38.66
N MET A 448 -8.63 -6.81 38.21
CA MET A 448 -8.43 -5.62 39.05
C MET A 448 -9.74 -5.00 39.54
N GLN A 449 -10.79 -4.98 38.71
CA GLN A 449 -12.10 -4.49 39.13
C GLN A 449 -12.73 -5.39 40.20
N THR A 450 -12.53 -6.70 40.11
CA THR A 450 -12.94 -7.66 41.15
C THR A 450 -12.21 -7.39 42.46
N GLU A 451 -10.90 -7.15 42.39
CA GLU A 451 -10.07 -6.81 43.53
C GLU A 451 -10.48 -5.47 44.18
N ILE A 452 -10.77 -4.44 43.37
CA ILE A 452 -11.29 -3.15 43.87
C ILE A 452 -12.60 -3.36 44.62
N LYS A 453 -13.54 -4.17 44.09
CA LYS A 453 -14.81 -4.47 44.79
C LYS A 453 -14.55 -5.17 46.12
N TYR A 454 -13.67 -6.16 46.13
CA TYR A 454 -13.29 -6.91 47.33
C TYR A 454 -12.70 -5.98 48.41
N LEU A 455 -11.70 -5.17 48.07
CA LEU A 455 -11.08 -4.23 49.01
C LEU A 455 -12.04 -3.14 49.47
N LYS A 456 -12.90 -2.62 48.58
CA LYS A 456 -13.91 -1.62 48.93
C LYS A 456 -14.84 -2.14 50.02
N THR A 457 -15.41 -3.33 49.83
CA THR A 457 -16.34 -3.94 50.80
C THR A 457 -15.68 -4.15 52.17
N HIS A 458 -14.42 -4.63 52.19
CA HIS A 458 -13.69 -4.84 53.43
C HIS A 458 -13.32 -3.54 54.14
N LEU A 459 -12.87 -2.52 53.40
CA LEU A 459 -12.54 -1.21 53.95
C LEU A 459 -13.78 -0.51 54.52
N GLU A 460 -14.88 -0.46 53.77
CA GLU A 460 -16.15 0.13 54.23
C GLU A 460 -16.67 -0.58 55.48
N GLY A 461 -16.66 -1.92 55.48
CA GLY A 461 -17.08 -2.72 56.64
C GLY A 461 -16.18 -2.51 57.86
N THR A 462 -14.87 -2.37 57.67
CA THR A 462 -13.94 -2.17 58.79
C THR A 462 -14.07 -0.76 59.37
N ILE A 463 -14.16 0.27 58.52
CA ILE A 463 -14.38 1.65 58.96
C ILE A 463 -15.76 1.78 59.62
N SER A 464 -16.79 1.12 59.11
CA SER A 464 -18.14 1.13 59.70
C SER A 464 -18.14 0.67 61.16
N LYS A 465 -17.39 -0.40 61.47
CA LYS A 465 -17.23 -0.91 62.85
C LYS A 465 -16.57 0.12 63.78
N LEU A 466 -15.68 0.99 63.28
CA LEU A 466 -15.07 2.07 64.06
C LEU A 466 -16.05 3.21 64.38
N TYR A 467 -17.22 3.23 63.72
CA TYR A 467 -18.26 4.25 63.86
C TYR A 467 -19.62 3.65 64.22
N GLU A 468 -19.64 2.70 65.17
CA GLU A 468 -20.89 2.12 65.70
C GLU A 468 -21.80 1.51 64.61
N ASN A 469 -21.19 0.91 63.57
CA ASN A 469 -21.86 0.32 62.41
C ASN A 469 -22.64 1.32 61.54
N ARG A 470 -22.21 2.58 61.53
CA ARG A 470 -22.72 3.60 60.60
C ARG A 470 -22.34 3.25 59.15
N GLN A 471 -23.23 3.52 58.20
CA GLN A 471 -22.97 3.30 56.78
C GLN A 471 -21.80 4.17 56.30
N ILE A 472 -20.82 3.55 55.63
CA ILE A 472 -19.66 4.19 55.01
C ILE A 472 -19.74 3.97 53.51
N ASN A 473 -19.54 5.02 52.73
CA ASN A 473 -19.39 4.91 51.28
C ASN A 473 -18.04 5.48 50.85
N ILE A 474 -17.19 4.66 50.25
CA ILE A 474 -15.98 5.12 49.56
C ILE A 474 -16.38 5.48 48.12
N MET A 475 -16.18 6.74 47.77
CA MET A 475 -16.68 7.36 46.53
C MET A 475 -15.54 8.03 45.76
N GLY A 476 -15.83 8.53 44.55
CA GLY A 476 -14.85 9.22 43.70
C GLY A 476 -14.22 8.27 42.67
N ALA A 477 -12.89 8.18 42.65
CA ALA A 477 -12.15 7.41 41.65
C ALA A 477 -12.58 5.93 41.55
N VAL A 478 -12.98 5.32 42.68
CA VAL A 478 -13.52 3.95 42.67
C VAL A 478 -14.75 3.79 41.77
N ASN A 479 -15.63 4.78 41.69
CA ASN A 479 -16.84 4.68 40.85
C ASN A 479 -16.46 4.73 39.37
N THR A 480 -15.44 5.52 39.00
CA THR A 480 -14.91 5.58 37.64
C THR A 480 -14.10 4.33 37.28
N ALA A 481 -13.38 3.74 38.23
CA ALA A 481 -12.66 2.49 38.03
C ALA A 481 -13.60 1.30 37.80
N LEU A 482 -14.74 1.28 38.50
CA LEU A 482 -15.75 0.21 38.44
C LEU A 482 -16.83 0.41 37.37
N ALA A 483 -16.97 1.62 36.82
CA ALA A 483 -17.78 1.88 35.62
C ALA A 483 -17.15 1.22 34.40
#